data_AF-A0A2E3CNN4-F1
#
_entry.id   AF-A0A2E3CNN4-F1
#
_cell.length_a   1.000
_cell.length_b   1.000
_cell.length_c   1.000
_cell.angle_alpha   90.00
_cell.angle_beta   90.00
_cell.angle_gamma   90.00
#
_symmetry.space_group_name_H-M   'P 1'
#
loop_
_entity.id
_entity.type
_entity.pdbx_description
1 polymer ?
#
loop_
_entity_poly.entity_id
_entity_poly.type
_entity_poly.pdbx_seq_one_letter_code
_entity_poly.pdbx_strand_id
1 'polypeptide(L)' 'MGYYKAAEIAQTAHANGTTLRDEAVTLGHLTAEEFDEIVVPEEMVGKLF' A
#
# COMPACT_ATOMS: atom_id res chain seq x y z
N MET A 1 -0.48 3.02 9.73
CA MET A 1 0.70 3.55 9.01
C MET A 1 0.72 5.07 9.06
N GLY A 2 1.89 5.70 9.16
CA GLY A 2 2.01 7.15 9.03
C GLY A 2 1.94 7.59 7.56
N TYR A 3 1.28 8.72 7.29
CA TYR A 3 1.08 9.28 5.93
C TYR A 3 2.35 9.30 5.08
N TYR A 4 3.49 9.65 5.69
CA TYR A 4 4.79 9.71 5.01
C TYR A 4 5.24 8.37 4.42
N LYS A 5 5.01 7.25 5.12
CA LYS A 5 5.40 5.92 4.63
C LYS A 5 4.57 5.49 3.42
N ALA A 6 3.28 5.78 3.45
CA ALA A 6 2.40 5.50 2.31
C ALA A 6 2.77 6.35 1.08
N ALA A 7 3.11 7.63 1.28
CA ALA A 7 3.54 8.53 0.22
C ALA A 7 4.88 8.09 -0.40
N GLU A 8 5.82 7.58 0.40
CA GLU A 8 7.09 7.04 -0.07
C GLU A 8 6.88 5.80 -0.94
N ILE A 9 6.10 4.81 -0.46
CA ILE A 9 5.77 3.60 -1.23
C ILE A 9 5.15 3.97 -2.58
N ALA A 10 4.20 4.91 -2.59
CA ALA A 10 3.54 5.34 -3.81
C ALA A 10 4.49 6.02 -4.81
N GLN A 11 5.40 6.88 -4.33
CA GLN A 11 6.38 7.55 -5.18
C GLN A 11 7.39 6.56 -5.76
N THR A 12 7.91 5.65 -4.94
CA THR A 12 8.87 4.64 -5.38
C THR A 12 8.24 3.66 -6.37
N ALA A 13 7.02 3.20 -6.11
CA ALA A 13 6.28 2.32 -7.03
C ALA A 13 6.05 3.00 -8.38
N HIS A 14 5.70 4.29 -8.37
CA HIS A 14 5.52 5.06 -9.59
C HIS A 14 6.83 5.24 -10.35
N ALA A 15 7.94 5.54 -9.66
CA ALA A 15 9.25 5.74 -10.28
C ALA A 15 9.83 4.45 -10.87
N ASN A 16 9.63 3.31 -10.18
CA ASN A 16 10.15 2.01 -10.58
C ASN A 16 9.21 1.25 -11.54
N GLY A 17 7.96 1.70 -11.70
CA GLY A 17 6.95 0.99 -12.48
C GLY A 17 6.50 -0.32 -11.85
N THR A 18 6.64 -0.45 -10.53
CA THR A 18 6.31 -1.62 -9.72
C THR A 18 4.95 -1.44 -9.02
N THR A 19 4.43 -2.49 -8.40
CA THR A 19 3.17 -2.39 -7.66
C THR A 19 3.40 -1.81 -6.26
N LEU A 20 2.35 -1.21 -5.68
CA LEU A 20 2.40 -0.71 -4.30
C LEU A 20 2.70 -1.83 -3.30
N ARG A 21 2.23 -3.05 -3.58
CA ARG A 21 2.51 -4.23 -2.76
C ARG A 21 4.00 -4.58 -2.78
N ASP A 22 4.59 -4.66 -3.97
CA ASP A 22 6.00 -5.05 -4.12
C ASP A 22 6.92 -4.04 -3.44
N GLU A 23 6.66 -2.74 -3.58
CA GLU A 23 7.45 -1.71 -2.92
C GLU A 23 7.22 -1.64 -1.42
N ALA A 24 6.00 -1.88 -0.94
CA ALA A 24 5.73 -1.93 0.48
C ALA A 24 6.54 -3.04 1.18
N VAL A 25 6.70 -4.19 0.51
CA VAL A 25 7.52 -5.32 0.97
C VAL A 25 9.00 -5.04 0.80
N THR A 26 9.41 -4.48 -0.34
CA THR A 26 10.82 -4.18 -0.65
C THR A 26 11.40 -3.13 0.29
N LEU A 27 10.62 -2.08 0.61
CA LEU A 27 11.00 -1.05 1.56
C LEU A 27 10.96 -1.53 3.02
N GLY A 28 10.49 -2.76 3.27
CA GLY A 28 10.38 -3.35 4.61
C GLY A 28 9.37 -2.62 5.50
N HIS A 29 8.45 -1.87 4.90
CA HIS A 29 7.41 -1.16 5.63
C HIS A 29 6.29 -2.10 6.08
N LEU A 30 6.04 -3.16 5.31
CA LEU A 30 4.98 -4.15 5.51
C LEU A 30 5.40 -5.52 4.98
N THR A 31 4.82 -6.60 5.49
CA THR A 31 4.79 -7.88 4.78
C THR A 31 3.69 -7.88 3.71
N ALA A 32 3.75 -8.85 2.78
CA ALA A 32 2.70 -9.02 1.79
C ALA A 32 1.34 -9.33 2.44
N GLU A 33 1.34 -10.03 3.57
CA GLU A 33 0.16 -10.38 4.34
C GLU A 33 -0.45 -9.14 5.01
N GLU A 34 0.38 -8.30 5.65
CA GLU A 34 -0.07 -7.04 6.26
C GLU A 34 -0.62 -6.07 5.21
N PHE A 35 -0.02 -6.03 4.01
CA PHE A 35 -0.56 -5.23 2.90
C PHE A 35 -1.97 -5.70 2.52
N ASP A 36 -2.20 -7.02 2.48
CA ASP A 36 -3.48 -7.61 2.09
C ASP A 36 -4.57 -7.44 3.14
N GLU A 37 -4.20 -7.42 4.41
CA GLU A 37 -5.13 -7.11 5.49
C GLU A 37 -5.54 -5.63 5.51
N ILE A 38 -4.64 -4.73 5.11
CA ILE A 38 -4.90 -3.27 5.15
C ILE A 38 -5.59 -2.80 3.86
N VAL A 39 -5.16 -3.32 2.71
CA VAL A 39 -5.62 -2.88 1.39
C VAL A 39 -6.69 -3.84 0.88
N VAL A 40 -7.89 -3.71 1.46
CA VAL A 40 -9.08 -4.49 1.07
C VAL A 40 -10.02 -3.59 0.27
N PRO A 41 -10.06 -3.69 -1.07
CA PRO A 41 -10.87 -2.78 -1.90
C PRO A 41 -12.35 -2.74 -1.50
N GLU A 42 -12.89 -3.87 -1.06
CA GLU A 42 -14.28 -4.00 -0.62
C GLU A 42 -14.61 -3.13 0.60
N GLU A 43 -13.64 -2.90 1.49
CA GLU A 43 -13.79 -2.03 2.67
C GLU A 43 -13.40 -0.56 2.37
N MET A 44 -12.79 -0.29 1.21
CA MET A 44 -12.29 1.04 0.82
C MET A 44 -13.29 1.86 -0.02
N VAL A 45 -14.42 1.29 -0.42
CA VAL A 45 -15.44 1.96 -1.26
C VAL A 45 -16.46 2.79 -0.47
N GLY A 46 -16.34 2.83 0.86
CA GLY A 46 -17.28 3.53 1.72
C GLY A 46 -18.64 2.81 1.82
N LYS A 47 -19.39 3.12 2.87
CA LYS A 47 -20.74 2.56 3.04
C LYS A 47 -21.71 3.25 2.07
N LEU A 48 -22.36 2.47 1.21
CA LEU A 48 -23.49 2.89 0.38
C LEU A 48 -24.73 3.12 1.28
N PHE A 49 -24.79 4.22 2.03
CA PHE A 49 -26.02 4.66 2.73
C PHE A 49 -26.21 6.17 2.61
#